data_AF-A0A2V9K8W6-F1
#
_entry.id   AF-A0A2V9K8W6-F1
#
_cell.length_a   1.000
_cell.length_b   1.000
_cell.length_c   1.000
_cell.angle_alpha   90.00
_cell.angle_beta   90.00
_cell.angle_gamma   90.00
#
_symmetry.space_group_name_H-M   'P 1'
#
loop_
_entity.id
_entity.type
_entity.pdbx_description
1 polymer ?
#
loop_
_entity_poly.entity_id
_entity_poly.type
_entity_poly.pdbx_seq_one_letter_code
_entity_poly.pdbx_strand_id
1 'polypeptide(L)'
;CDREPSLFLNLDAAEGEARAELLDVRGAVIAGFGRSDCDAVSRRGALVEIRWKGQPSLERAVTQGSFRIRVHLRRATLYGFRVVMPRSVNALF
;
A
#
# COMPACT_ATOMS: atom_id res chain seq x y z
N CYS A 1 12.72 -15.00 8.68
CA CYS A 1 12.71 -13.75 7.91
C CYS A 1 11.35 -13.10 8.04
N ASP A 2 11.19 -12.22 9.02
CA ASP A 2 10.00 -11.40 9.15
C ASP A 2 9.99 -10.41 7.99
N ARG A 3 8.99 -10.50 7.11
CA ARG A 3 8.80 -9.50 6.06
C ARG A 3 8.16 -8.26 6.67
N GLU A 4 8.73 -7.09 6.40
CA GLU A 4 8.15 -5.81 6.81
C GLU A 4 6.72 -5.63 6.27
N PRO A 5 5.85 -4.89 6.99
CA PRO A 5 4.49 -4.64 6.56
C PRO A 5 4.45 -4.06 5.13
N SER A 6 3.73 -4.70 4.20
CA SER A 6 3.75 -4.33 2.77
C SER A 6 2.38 -4.42 2.10
N LEU A 7 2.12 -3.55 1.11
CA LEU A 7 0.87 -3.54 0.32
C LEU A 7 1.15 -4.12 -1.07
N PHE A 8 0.35 -5.10 -1.46
CA PHE A 8 0.35 -5.67 -2.80
C PHE A 8 -1.02 -5.50 -3.45
N LEU A 9 -1.03 -5.20 -4.75
CA LEU A 9 -2.22 -5.15 -5.56
C LEU A 9 -2.19 -6.24 -6.63
N ASN A 10 -3.36 -6.81 -6.90
CA ASN A 10 -3.63 -7.59 -8.10
C ASN A 10 -4.34 -6.67 -9.09
N LEU A 11 -3.66 -6.26 -10.15
CA LEU A 11 -4.17 -5.25 -11.08
C LEU A 11 -3.65 -5.45 -12.51
N ASP A 12 -4.33 -4.81 -13.45
CA ASP A 12 -3.82 -4.50 -14.79
C ASP A 12 -3.80 -2.99 -14.98
N ALA A 13 -2.60 -2.40 -15.05
CA ALA A 13 -2.38 -0.99 -15.40
C ALA A 13 -1.43 -0.85 -16.60
N ALA A 14 -1.32 -1.86 -17.47
CA ALA A 14 -0.36 -1.84 -18.58
C ALA A 14 -0.62 -0.71 -19.59
N GLU A 15 -1.86 -0.22 -19.70
CA GLU A 15 -2.25 0.91 -20.56
C GLU A 15 -2.42 2.24 -19.82
N GLY A 16 -2.02 2.28 -18.54
CA GLY A 16 -2.39 3.37 -17.66
C GLY A 16 -1.49 3.50 -16.46
N GLU A 17 -2.11 3.86 -15.34
CA GLU A 17 -1.40 4.05 -14.08
C GLU A 17 -2.31 3.69 -12.92
N ALA A 18 -1.73 3.03 -11.92
CA ALA A 18 -2.29 2.92 -10.59
C ALA A 18 -1.34 3.58 -9.57
N ARG A 19 -1.93 4.26 -8.59
CA ARG A 19 -1.25 4.76 -7.38
C ARG A 19 -2.11 4.49 -6.16
N ALA A 20 -1.54 4.56 -4.96
CA ALA A 20 -2.28 4.45 -3.72
C ALA A 20 -1.93 5.55 -2.72
N GLU A 21 -2.84 5.78 -1.79
CA GLU A 21 -2.63 6.60 -0.60
C GLU A 21 -3.09 5.84 0.64
N LEU A 22 -2.44 6.12 1.77
CA LEU A 22 -2.92 5.69 3.07
C LEU A 22 -3.54 6.88 3.80
N LEU A 23 -4.73 6.66 4.33
CA LEU A 23 -5.48 7.66 5.07
C LEU A 23 -5.70 7.18 6.50
N ASP A 24 -5.74 8.10 7.45
CA ASP A 24 -6.17 7.81 8.81
C ASP A 24 -7.69 7.54 8.88
N VAL A 25 -8.17 7.25 10.08
CA VAL A 25 -9.60 7.02 10.36
C VAL A 25 -10.48 8.25 10.12
N ARG A 26 -9.91 9.45 10.03
CA ARG A 26 -10.59 10.71 9.71
C ARG A 26 -10.55 11.02 8.21
N GLY A 27 -9.82 10.23 7.43
CA GLY A 27 -9.68 10.40 5.99
C GLY A 27 -8.55 11.35 5.58
N ALA A 28 -7.72 11.80 6.53
CA ALA A 28 -6.54 12.61 6.26
C ALA A 28 -5.40 11.72 5.76
N VAL A 29 -4.59 12.22 4.82
CA VAL A 29 -3.43 11.49 4.30
C VAL A 29 -2.39 11.30 5.39
N ILE A 30 -1.93 10.07 5.59
CA ILE A 30 -0.79 9.78 6.46
C ILE A 30 0.47 10.32 5.77
N ALA A 31 1.20 11.21 6.44
CA ALA A 31 2.38 11.88 5.87
C ALA A 31 3.39 10.87 5.30
N GLY A 32 3.85 11.08 4.06
CA GLY A 32 4.78 10.17 3.36
C GLY A 32 4.09 9.00 2.65
N PHE A 33 2.78 8.81 2.83
CA PHE A 33 1.98 7.80 2.14
C PHE A 33 0.92 8.45 1.23
N GLY A 34 1.19 9.65 0.72
CA GLY A 34 0.32 10.36 -0.22
C GLY A 34 0.53 9.94 -1.68
N ARG A 35 -0.34 10.40 -2.57
CA ARG A 35 -0.37 9.96 -3.98
C ARG A 35 0.84 10.47 -4.74
N SER A 36 1.29 11.68 -4.41
CA SER A 36 2.51 12.29 -4.95
C SER A 36 3.77 11.54 -4.55
N ASP A 37 3.72 10.89 -3.37
CA ASP A 37 4.82 10.10 -2.81
C ASP A 37 4.79 8.66 -3.32
N CYS A 38 3.62 8.15 -3.72
CA CYS A 38 3.46 6.80 -4.28
C CYS A 38 4.13 6.69 -5.65
N ASP A 39 4.91 5.63 -5.85
CA ASP A 39 5.45 5.30 -7.16
C ASP A 39 4.33 4.87 -8.12
N ALA A 40 4.46 5.28 -9.38
CA ALA A 40 3.50 4.93 -10.44
C ALA A 40 3.62 3.44 -10.78
N VAL A 41 2.49 2.75 -10.84
CA VAL A 41 2.42 1.39 -11.38
C VAL A 41 1.77 1.40 -12.76
N SER A 42 2.56 1.08 -13.78
CA SER A 42 2.12 0.97 -15.19
C SER A 42 2.37 -0.42 -15.77
N ARG A 43 2.05 -1.46 -14.99
CA ARG A 43 2.21 -2.87 -15.38
C ARG A 43 1.03 -3.70 -14.87
N ARG A 44 0.90 -4.94 -15.36
CA ARG A 44 -0.02 -5.94 -14.81
C ARG A 44 0.68 -6.94 -13.92
N GLY A 45 -0.05 -7.52 -12.97
CA GLY A 45 0.43 -8.61 -12.15
C GLY A 45 -0.50 -8.94 -10.99
N ALA A 46 -0.40 -10.17 -10.50
CA ALA A 46 -1.19 -10.66 -9.37
C ALA A 46 -0.66 -10.20 -8.01
N LEU A 47 0.62 -9.84 -7.92
CA LEU A 47 1.31 -9.38 -6.71
C LEU A 47 2.25 -8.22 -7.04
N VAL A 48 1.67 -7.05 -7.28
CA VAL A 48 2.44 -5.82 -7.51
C VAL A 48 2.58 -5.06 -6.19
N GLU A 49 3.80 -4.97 -5.68
CA GLU A 49 4.11 -4.20 -4.48
C GLU A 49 3.93 -2.69 -4.74
N ILE A 50 3.31 -2.00 -3.79
CA ILE A 50 3.13 -0.55 -3.81
C ILE A 50 4.14 0.09 -2.88
N ARG A 51 4.85 1.08 -3.41
CA ARG A 51 5.93 1.79 -2.71
C ARG A 51 5.68 3.28 -2.71
N TRP A 52 6.17 3.91 -1.66
CA TRP A 52 6.20 5.36 -1.51
C TRP A 52 7.63 5.81 -1.31
N LYS A 53 7.97 6.97 -1.89
CA LYS A 53 9.30 7.55 -1.82
C LYS A 53 9.72 7.76 -0.38
N GLY A 54 10.89 7.23 -0.04
CA GLY A 54 11.45 7.35 1.32
C GLY A 54 10.71 6.53 2.38
N GLN A 55 9.77 5.66 2.00
CA GLN A 55 9.12 4.71 2.91
C GLN A 55 9.50 3.27 2.51
N PRO A 56 10.37 2.59 3.28
CA PRO A 56 10.77 1.21 2.96
C PRO A 56 9.63 0.20 3.19
N SER A 57 8.66 0.53 4.05
CA SER A 57 7.52 -0.33 4.38
C SER A 57 6.33 0.46 4.93
N LEU A 58 5.24 -0.25 5.25
CA LEU A 58 4.03 0.29 5.90
C LEU A 58 4.15 0.39 7.43
N GLU A 59 5.30 0.08 8.04
CA GLU A 59 5.46 0.01 9.50
C GLU A 59 4.97 1.28 10.21
N ARG A 60 5.33 2.45 9.68
CA ARG A 60 4.89 3.74 10.23
C ARG A 60 3.38 3.96 10.13
N ALA A 61 2.72 3.45 9.10
CA ALA A 61 1.26 3.55 8.98
C ALA A 61 0.56 2.55 9.91
N VAL A 62 1.09 1.33 10.01
CA VAL A 62 0.56 0.27 10.88
C VAL A 62 0.64 0.65 12.36
N THR A 63 1.76 1.23 12.78
CA THR A 63 1.98 1.64 14.19
C THR A 63 1.08 2.80 14.63
N GLN A 64 0.56 3.59 13.69
CA GLN A 64 -0.45 4.62 13.96
C GLN A 64 -1.87 4.07 14.15
N GLY A 65 -2.07 2.77 13.87
CA GLY A 65 -3.34 2.08 14.05
C GLY A 65 -4.09 1.84 12.75
N SER A 66 -5.42 1.88 12.80
CA SER A 66 -6.25 1.63 11.63
C SER A 66 -6.07 2.71 10.55
N PHE A 67 -5.89 2.26 9.32
CA PHE A 67 -5.79 3.13 8.15
C PHE A 67 -6.73 2.65 7.04
N ARG A 68 -6.99 3.52 6.07
CA ARG A 68 -7.72 3.21 4.84
C ARG A 68 -6.76 3.27 3.66
N ILE A 69 -6.96 2.39 2.69
CA ILE A 69 -6.24 2.40 1.42
C ILE A 69 -7.13 3.04 0.38
N ARG A 70 -6.66 4.11 -0.26
CA ARG A 70 -7.31 4.71 -1.44
C ARG A 70 -6.48 4.41 -2.67
N VAL A 71 -7.05 3.68 -3.63
CA VAL A 71 -6.37 3.39 -4.91
C VAL A 71 -6.91 4.34 -5.98
N HIS A 72 -6.00 5.00 -6.69
CA HIS A 72 -6.28 5.88 -7.82
C HIS A 72 -5.96 5.12 -9.10
N LEU A 73 -6.96 4.92 -9.95
CA LEU A 73 -6.83 4.17 -11.20
C LEU A 73 -7.07 5.09 -12.39
N ARG A 74 -6.18 5.05 -13.38
CA ARG A 74 -6.37 5.69 -14.68
C ARG A 74 -6.08 4.67 -15.76
N ARG A 75 -7.09 4.31 -16.56
CA ARG A 75 -7.00 3.23 -17.57
C ARG A 75 -6.40 1.94 -16.98
N ALA A 76 -6.87 1.58 -15.78
CA ALA A 76 -6.39 0.44 -15.03
C ALA A 76 -7.56 -0.25 -14.32
N THR A 77 -7.42 -1.55 -14.10
CA THR A 77 -8.41 -2.39 -13.41
C THR A 77 -7.75 -3.02 -12.20
N LEU A 78 -8.38 -2.89 -11.03
CA LEU A 78 -7.96 -3.52 -9.79
C LEU A 78 -8.84 -4.74 -9.50
N TYR A 79 -8.21 -5.90 -9.33
CA TYR A 79 -8.89 -7.16 -9.03
C TYR A 79 -8.86 -7.52 -7.55
N GLY A 80 -7.89 -6.98 -6.80
CA GLY A 80 -7.81 -7.21 -5.35
C GLY A 80 -6.57 -6.60 -4.72
N PHE A 81 -6.48 -6.68 -3.40
CA PHE A 81 -5.33 -6.18 -2.64
C PHE A 81 -4.99 -7.15 -1.50
N ARG A 82 -3.75 -7.06 -1.02
CA ARG A 82 -3.25 -7.80 0.14
C ARG A 82 -2.33 -6.91 0.96
N VAL A 83 -2.59 -6.82 2.26
CA VAL A 83 -1.62 -6.31 3.23
C VAL A 83 -0.93 -7.51 3.83
N VAL A 84 0.40 -7.57 3.71
CA VAL A 84 1.24 -8.57 4.38
C VAL A 84 1.78 -7.94 5.64
N MET A 85 1.56 -8.57 6.78
CA MET A 85 2.12 -8.18 8.06
C MET A 85 3.22 -9.18 8.44
N PRO A 86 4.32 -8.78 9.10
CA PRO A 86 5.19 -9.72 9.77
C PRO A 86 4.37 -10.53 10.77
N ARG A 87 4.73 -11.81 10.97
CA ARG A 87 4.18 -12.56 12.09
C ARG A 87 4.57 -11.83 13.36
N SER A 88 3.60 -11.39 14.15
CA SER A 88 3.86 -10.95 15.51
C SER A 88 4.48 -12.14 16.27
N VAL A 89 5.77 -12.07 16.57
CA VAL A 89 6.35 -12.85 17.65
C VAL A 89 5.85 -12.22 18.96
N ASN A 90 5.07 -12.99 19.71
CA ASN A 90 4.50 -12.74 21.05
C ASN A 90 3.27 -11.83 21.18
N ALA A 91 2.11 -12.46 21.24
CA ALA A 91 1.04 -12.10 22.18
C ALA A 91 1.16 -12.99 23.42
N LEU A 92 2.08 -12.64 24.33
CA LEU A 92 2.13 -13.16 25.70
C LEU A 92 2.68 -12.05 26.60
N PHE A 93 1.78 -11.20 27.09
CA PHE A 93 1.89 -10.49 28.37
C PHE A 93 0.51 -10.52 29.00
#